data_AF-A0A7W8T0T7-F1
#
_entry.id   AF-A0A7W8T0T7-F1
#
_cell.length_a   1.000
_cell.length_b   1.000
_cell.length_c   1.000
_cell.angle_alpha   90.00
_cell.angle_beta   90.00
_cell.angle_gamma   90.00
#
_symmetry.space_group_name_H-M   'P 1'
#
loop_
_entity.id
_entity.type
_entity.pdbx_description
1 polymer ?
#
loop_
_entity_poly.entity_id
_entity_poly.type
_entity_poly.pdbx_seq_one_letter_code
_entity_poly.pdbx_strand_id
1 'polypeptide(L)'
;MIKHPVNYCTILREPLARQISHYWYAANGKNGEVTRGVSVSTPEALAQQGVLSLDEWVSESLGGKNLFVHMLSGEPVANQTSLAVARIHLREQIGTVGVCEDMSEFLLRLCGSTGMKLPFYFEANRTNGTAKGKAHLSDATRQKFIEDNSLDYELFRDASQIVEAYAKETGSVFSNALELVRVIQSEIDQLDNPHVYSSTVFGFDGSFLSRVHEVIRRFDLAPIDTYLEFARSRQRPPVDLFDGFVDTVRDGVVCGWAVNLSEPQRQVPLEVRVGTQIVATGCSGEPRPDVASAGYPSAYSGFSIPLPNDIPEGFRVTIADSTESLHNAGTWRQGWHCE
;
A
#
# COMPACT_ATOMS: atom_id res chain seq x y z
N MET A 1 -8.76 3.87 14.27
CA MET A 1 -8.97 2.74 13.36
C MET A 1 -10.16 3.03 12.47
N ILE A 2 -10.06 2.70 11.18
CA ILE A 2 -11.13 2.89 10.20
C ILE A 2 -12.14 1.75 10.41
N LYS A 3 -13.42 2.07 10.67
CA LYS A 3 -14.47 1.11 11.03
C LYS A 3 -15.48 0.86 9.89
N HIS A 4 -15.07 1.19 8.69
CA HIS A 4 -15.87 1.11 7.47
C HIS A 4 -15.01 0.48 6.37
N PRO A 5 -15.61 -0.22 5.40
CA PRO A 5 -14.85 -0.77 4.29
C PRO A 5 -14.14 0.34 3.52
N VAL A 6 -12.88 0.11 3.19
CA VAL A 6 -12.07 1.03 2.40
C VAL A 6 -11.44 0.29 1.23
N ASN A 7 -11.40 0.96 0.08
CA ASN A 7 -10.70 0.46 -1.10
C ASN A 7 -9.27 0.97 -1.08
N TYR A 8 -8.33 0.06 -0.83
CA TYR A 8 -6.91 0.38 -0.88
C TYR A 8 -6.43 0.54 -2.33
N CYS A 9 -5.54 1.50 -2.55
CA CYS A 9 -4.71 1.57 -3.74
C CYS A 9 -3.25 1.77 -3.32
N THR A 10 -2.32 1.35 -4.16
CA THR A 10 -0.89 1.51 -3.89
C THR A 10 -0.10 1.75 -5.17
N ILE A 11 1.07 2.36 -5.03
CA ILE A 11 2.02 2.56 -6.11
C ILE A 11 3.39 2.10 -5.60
N LEU A 12 4.01 1.17 -6.32
CA LEU A 12 5.38 0.74 -6.03
C LEU A 12 6.38 1.47 -6.91
N ARG A 13 7.62 1.55 -6.48
CA ARG A 13 8.72 2.10 -7.27
C ARG A 13 9.82 1.06 -7.34
N GLU A 14 10.61 1.06 -8.40
CA GLU A 14 11.79 0.21 -8.46
C GLU A 14 12.64 0.39 -7.17
N PRO A 15 13.00 -0.70 -6.45
CA PRO A 15 13.53 -0.61 -5.09
C PRO A 15 14.78 0.26 -4.95
N LEU A 16 15.70 0.21 -5.93
CA LEU A 16 16.92 1.01 -5.88
C LEU A 16 16.63 2.48 -6.19
N ALA A 17 15.78 2.77 -7.18
CA ALA A 17 15.33 4.12 -7.49
C ALA A 17 14.62 4.77 -6.29
N ARG A 18 13.83 3.99 -5.54
CA ARG A 18 13.26 4.43 -4.25
C ARG A 18 14.35 4.77 -3.24
N GLN A 19 15.34 3.90 -3.05
CA GLN A 19 16.43 4.09 -2.10
C GLN A 19 17.26 5.35 -2.40
N ILE A 20 17.59 5.57 -3.68
CA ILE A 20 18.31 6.76 -4.15
C ILE A 20 17.46 8.02 -3.94
N SER A 21 16.15 7.94 -4.23
CA SER A 21 15.25 9.07 -4.05
C SER A 21 15.12 9.47 -2.57
N HIS A 22 15.06 8.49 -1.65
CA HIS A 22 14.99 8.76 -0.21
C HIS A 22 16.28 9.42 0.28
N TYR A 23 17.46 8.95 -0.16
CA TYR A 23 18.72 9.61 0.17
C TYR A 23 18.70 11.09 -0.19
N TRP A 24 18.31 11.45 -1.43
CA TRP A 24 18.27 12.85 -1.85
C TRP A 24 17.20 13.67 -1.14
N TYR A 25 16.08 13.05 -0.77
CA TYR A 25 15.06 13.69 0.05
C TYR A 25 15.61 14.02 1.46
N ALA A 26 16.34 13.09 2.09
CA ALA A 26 16.96 13.29 3.39
C ALA A 26 18.11 14.33 3.32
N ALA A 27 19.01 14.19 2.33
CA ALA A 27 20.15 15.08 2.13
C ALA A 27 19.73 16.55 1.93
N ASN A 28 18.59 16.78 1.27
CA ASN A 28 18.05 18.12 1.04
C ASN A 28 17.17 18.64 2.20
N GLY A 29 17.22 18.01 3.38
CA GLY A 29 16.48 18.44 4.56
C GLY A 29 14.96 18.28 4.39
N LYS A 30 14.52 17.22 3.72
CA LYS A 30 13.11 16.87 3.50
C LYS A 30 12.30 18.02 2.88
N ASN A 31 12.84 18.65 1.83
CA ASN A 31 12.23 19.82 1.17
C ASN A 31 11.96 21.01 2.11
N GLY A 32 12.82 21.20 3.11
CA GLY A 32 12.68 22.27 4.11
C GLY A 32 11.75 21.90 5.28
N GLU A 33 11.23 20.68 5.35
CA GLU A 33 10.45 20.23 6.52
C GLU A 33 11.30 20.14 7.79
N VAL A 34 12.61 19.88 7.66
CA VAL A 34 13.52 19.89 8.83
C VAL A 34 13.57 21.27 9.48
N THR A 35 13.57 22.36 8.69
CA THR A 35 13.53 23.72 9.26
C THR A 35 12.17 24.07 9.85
N ARG A 36 11.14 23.29 9.55
CA ARG A 36 9.79 23.36 10.14
C ARG A 36 9.63 22.47 11.38
N GLY A 37 10.70 21.83 11.84
CA GLY A 37 10.71 21.03 13.08
C GLY A 37 10.35 19.56 12.91
N VAL A 38 10.31 19.05 11.67
CA VAL A 38 10.11 17.61 11.41
C VAL A 38 11.33 16.82 11.90
N SER A 39 11.06 15.73 12.62
CA SER A 39 12.10 14.82 13.09
C SER A 39 12.74 14.03 11.93
N VAL A 40 14.01 13.68 12.14
CA VAL A 40 14.80 12.87 11.21
C VAL A 40 15.43 11.71 11.96
N SER A 41 15.60 10.58 11.28
CA SER A 41 16.39 9.48 11.82
C SER A 41 17.87 9.83 11.84
N THR A 42 18.68 9.09 12.59
CA THR A 42 20.14 9.29 12.60
C THR A 42 20.76 9.19 11.20
N PRO A 43 20.46 8.18 10.37
CA PRO A 43 20.94 8.15 8.99
C PRO A 43 20.51 9.36 8.17
N GLU A 44 19.26 9.83 8.30
CA GLU A 44 18.77 11.01 7.57
C GLU A 44 19.53 12.27 7.97
N ALA A 45 19.82 12.45 9.27
CA ALA A 45 20.62 13.57 9.76
C ALA A 45 22.06 13.54 9.22
N LEU A 46 22.69 12.36 9.18
CA LEU A 46 24.03 12.19 8.64
C LEU A 46 24.10 12.44 7.13
N ALA A 47 23.06 12.02 6.38
CA ALA A 47 22.93 12.33 4.96
C ALA A 47 22.77 13.85 4.73
N GLN A 48 21.96 14.52 5.54
CA GLN A 48 21.78 15.98 5.48
C GLN A 48 23.08 16.75 5.78
N GLN A 49 23.89 16.25 6.71
CA GLN A 49 25.20 16.84 7.05
C GLN A 49 26.28 16.53 5.99
N GLY A 50 25.99 15.70 4.99
CA GLY A 50 26.95 15.25 3.99
C GLY A 50 28.00 14.28 4.53
N VAL A 51 27.78 13.72 5.72
CA VAL A 51 28.68 12.75 6.37
C VAL A 51 28.47 11.34 5.80
N LEU A 52 27.22 10.98 5.54
CA LEU A 52 26.84 9.69 4.98
C LEU A 52 26.69 9.81 3.46
N SER A 53 27.45 9.03 2.71
CA SER A 53 27.40 9.04 1.24
C SER A 53 26.22 8.24 0.68
N LEU A 54 25.88 8.48 -0.59
CA LEU A 54 24.88 7.67 -1.30
C LEU A 54 25.28 6.19 -1.37
N ASP A 55 26.56 5.90 -1.56
CA ASP A 55 27.04 4.53 -1.68
C ASP A 55 26.85 3.76 -0.36
N GLU A 56 27.24 4.35 0.78
CA GLU A 56 27.01 3.78 2.11
C GLU A 56 25.52 3.67 2.45
N TRP A 57 24.71 4.67 2.07
CA TRP A 57 23.27 4.64 2.26
C TRP A 57 22.61 3.47 1.53
N VAL A 58 23.04 3.20 0.30
CA VAL A 58 22.52 2.10 -0.51
C VAL A 58 23.09 0.77 -0.03
N SER A 59 24.39 0.67 0.28
CA SER A 59 25.02 -0.59 0.71
C SER A 59 24.35 -1.18 1.94
N GLU A 60 24.00 -0.33 2.90
CA GLU A 60 23.38 -0.74 4.16
C GLU A 60 21.84 -0.66 4.13
N SER A 61 21.22 -0.36 2.99
CA SER A 61 19.76 -0.22 2.84
C SER A 61 19.13 0.70 3.90
N LEU A 62 19.77 1.83 4.22
CA LEU A 62 19.40 2.71 5.35
C LEU A 62 18.04 3.42 5.18
N GLY A 63 17.42 3.29 4.01
CA GLY A 63 16.07 3.77 3.71
C GLY A 63 15.03 2.67 3.82
N GLY A 64 15.38 1.54 4.46
CA GLY A 64 14.55 0.35 4.64
C GLY A 64 14.99 -0.80 3.74
N LYS A 65 15.16 -1.99 4.33
CA LYS A 65 15.44 -3.26 3.66
C LYS A 65 14.15 -4.05 3.47
N ASN A 66 13.86 -4.50 2.24
CA ASN A 66 12.59 -5.15 1.86
C ASN A 66 11.36 -4.38 2.39
N LEU A 67 11.38 -3.06 2.19
CA LEU A 67 10.42 -2.14 2.80
C LEU A 67 9.00 -2.39 2.28
N PHE A 68 8.83 -2.65 0.98
CA PHE A 68 7.49 -2.88 0.43
C PHE A 68 6.89 -4.18 0.93
N VAL A 69 7.68 -5.25 1.05
CA VAL A 69 7.20 -6.51 1.66
C VAL A 69 6.77 -6.27 3.09
N HIS A 70 7.55 -5.54 3.89
CA HIS A 70 7.17 -5.19 5.26
C HIS A 70 5.88 -4.38 5.31
N MET A 71 5.78 -3.31 4.53
CA MET A 71 4.61 -2.42 4.52
C MET A 71 3.33 -3.10 4.02
N LEU A 72 3.43 -3.92 2.97
CA LEU A 72 2.26 -4.54 2.37
C LEU A 72 1.84 -5.83 3.06
N SER A 73 2.75 -6.55 3.73
CA SER A 73 2.37 -7.69 4.56
C SER A 73 1.82 -7.28 5.92
N GLY A 74 2.29 -6.16 6.48
CA GLY A 74 2.04 -5.78 7.87
C GLY A 74 2.83 -6.62 8.90
N GLU A 75 3.68 -7.53 8.44
CA GLU A 75 4.46 -8.43 9.30
C GLU A 75 5.74 -7.74 9.80
N PRO A 76 6.17 -7.96 11.05
CA PRO A 76 7.34 -7.29 11.63
C PRO A 76 8.66 -7.67 10.95
N VAL A 77 8.69 -8.81 10.24
CA VAL A 77 9.90 -9.34 9.59
C VAL A 77 9.63 -9.64 8.11
N ALA A 78 10.47 -9.07 7.24
CA ALA A 78 10.49 -9.39 5.83
C ALA A 78 11.18 -10.75 5.58
N ASN A 79 10.42 -11.73 5.08
CA ASN A 79 10.85 -13.08 4.75
C ASN A 79 9.90 -13.66 3.67
N GLN A 80 10.09 -14.94 3.32
CA GLN A 80 9.26 -15.58 2.28
C GLN A 80 7.77 -15.68 2.66
N THR A 81 7.46 -15.85 3.94
CA THR A 81 6.06 -15.88 4.42
C THR A 81 5.42 -14.51 4.28
N SER A 82 6.08 -13.44 4.71
CA SER A 82 5.54 -12.07 4.54
C SER A 82 5.50 -11.64 3.08
N LEU A 83 6.41 -12.10 2.23
CA LEU A 83 6.29 -11.92 0.77
C LEU A 83 5.03 -12.58 0.22
N ALA A 84 4.69 -13.80 0.66
CA ALA A 84 3.48 -14.48 0.23
C ALA A 84 2.21 -13.71 0.65
N VAL A 85 2.17 -13.18 1.88
CA VAL A 85 1.09 -12.32 2.37
C VAL A 85 0.98 -11.04 1.54
N ALA A 86 2.11 -10.33 1.32
CA ALA A 86 2.14 -9.10 0.52
C ALA A 86 1.64 -9.33 -0.92
N ARG A 87 1.96 -10.48 -1.53
CA ARG A 87 1.47 -10.88 -2.86
C ARG A 87 -0.04 -11.08 -2.88
N ILE A 88 -0.60 -11.70 -1.85
CA ILE A 88 -2.05 -11.89 -1.71
C ILE A 88 -2.73 -10.52 -1.57
N HIS A 89 -2.22 -9.66 -0.67
CA HIS A 89 -2.77 -8.31 -0.50
C HIS A 89 -2.74 -7.50 -1.82
N LEU A 90 -1.63 -7.53 -2.57
CA LEU A 90 -1.53 -6.87 -3.88
C LEU A 90 -2.54 -7.38 -4.90
N ARG A 91 -2.81 -8.68 -4.94
CA ARG A 91 -3.65 -9.30 -5.98
C ARG A 91 -5.13 -9.25 -5.65
N GLU A 92 -5.45 -9.37 -4.36
CA GLU A 92 -6.81 -9.68 -3.92
C GLU A 92 -7.43 -8.54 -3.12
N GLN A 93 -6.68 -7.82 -2.29
CA GLN A 93 -7.24 -6.79 -1.38
C GLN A 93 -7.05 -5.35 -1.86
N ILE A 94 -5.98 -5.09 -2.62
CA ILE A 94 -5.70 -3.74 -3.15
C ILE A 94 -6.42 -3.57 -4.48
N GLY A 95 -7.39 -2.65 -4.51
CA GLY A 95 -8.25 -2.42 -5.68
C GLY A 95 -7.53 -1.80 -6.87
N THR A 96 -6.44 -1.06 -6.66
CA THR A 96 -5.60 -0.53 -7.77
C THR A 96 -4.13 -0.50 -7.38
N VAL A 97 -3.32 -1.28 -8.09
CA VAL A 97 -1.86 -1.39 -7.91
C VAL A 97 -1.16 -0.75 -9.10
N GLY A 98 -0.36 0.29 -8.89
CA GLY A 98 0.45 0.95 -9.92
C GLY A 98 1.95 0.87 -9.67
N VAL A 99 2.69 1.43 -10.62
CA VAL A 99 4.14 1.64 -10.54
C VAL A 99 4.47 3.12 -10.80
N CYS A 100 5.44 3.68 -10.08
CA CYS A 100 5.81 5.10 -10.19
C CYS A 100 6.34 5.46 -11.58
N GLU A 101 6.84 4.47 -12.31
CA GLU A 101 7.36 4.60 -13.67
C GLU A 101 6.26 4.95 -14.68
N ASP A 102 4.97 4.79 -14.32
CA ASP A 102 3.85 5.14 -15.19
C ASP A 102 2.63 5.66 -14.40
N MET A 103 2.74 6.90 -13.92
CA MET A 103 1.68 7.55 -13.15
C MET A 103 0.39 7.78 -13.95
N SER A 104 0.49 8.01 -15.26
CA SER A 104 -0.67 8.18 -16.14
C SER A 104 -1.52 6.90 -16.20
N GLU A 105 -0.86 5.75 -16.34
CA GLU A 105 -1.47 4.42 -16.31
C GLU A 105 -2.19 4.16 -14.97
N PHE A 106 -1.51 4.43 -13.85
CA PHE A 106 -2.07 4.23 -12.53
C PHE A 106 -3.31 5.11 -12.29
N LEU A 107 -3.21 6.42 -12.59
CA LEU A 107 -4.31 7.37 -12.37
C LEU A 107 -5.53 7.02 -13.24
N LEU A 108 -5.30 6.58 -14.48
CA LEU A 108 -6.37 6.15 -15.38
C LEU A 108 -7.13 4.96 -14.79
N ARG A 109 -6.44 3.91 -14.35
CA ARG A 109 -7.09 2.75 -13.71
C ARG A 109 -7.74 3.09 -12.38
N LEU A 110 -7.12 3.94 -11.57
CA LEU A 110 -7.70 4.38 -10.30
C LEU A 110 -9.02 5.12 -10.54
N CYS A 111 -9.09 5.96 -11.57
CA CYS A 111 -10.33 6.64 -11.94
C CYS A 111 -11.38 5.64 -12.47
N GLY A 112 -10.94 4.65 -13.25
CA GLY A 112 -11.81 3.56 -13.70
C GLY A 112 -12.42 2.75 -12.55
N SER A 113 -11.64 2.47 -11.49
CA SER A 113 -12.09 1.69 -10.33
C SER A 113 -12.95 2.50 -9.36
N THR A 114 -12.70 3.80 -9.21
CA THR A 114 -13.37 4.66 -8.22
C THR A 114 -14.50 5.51 -8.78
N GLY A 115 -14.58 5.68 -10.10
CA GLY A 115 -15.50 6.62 -10.75
C GLY A 115 -15.10 8.09 -10.62
N MET A 116 -13.88 8.38 -10.15
CA MET A 116 -13.33 9.73 -10.15
C MET A 116 -13.07 10.24 -11.58
N LYS A 117 -13.03 11.57 -11.74
CA LYS A 117 -12.55 12.18 -12.98
C LYS A 117 -11.03 12.09 -13.04
N LEU A 118 -10.49 11.82 -14.23
CA LEU A 118 -9.05 11.72 -14.45
C LEU A 118 -8.35 13.06 -14.14
N PRO A 119 -7.42 13.11 -13.18
CA PRO A 119 -6.55 14.26 -13.01
C PRO A 119 -5.34 14.16 -13.95
N PHE A 120 -4.93 15.31 -14.48
CA PHE A 120 -3.57 15.48 -15.00
C PHE A 120 -2.65 15.99 -13.88
N TYR A 121 -1.37 15.68 -13.96
CA TYR A 121 -0.39 16.03 -12.93
C TYR A 121 0.74 16.86 -13.53
N PHE A 122 1.59 17.40 -12.67
CA PHE A 122 2.82 18.10 -13.07
C PHE A 122 3.78 18.06 -11.90
N GLU A 123 5.07 18.20 -12.18
CA GLU A 123 6.10 18.22 -11.14
C GLU A 123 5.89 19.43 -10.21
N ALA A 124 5.93 19.18 -8.91
CA ALA A 124 6.01 20.19 -7.86
C ALA A 124 6.96 19.69 -6.77
N ASN A 125 7.46 20.60 -5.93
CA ASN A 125 8.44 20.29 -4.89
C ASN A 125 9.74 19.66 -5.42
N ARG A 126 10.15 19.99 -6.66
CA ARG A 126 11.49 19.65 -7.12
C ARG A 126 12.49 20.41 -6.26
N THR A 127 13.53 19.75 -5.78
CA THR A 127 14.50 20.39 -4.89
C THR A 127 15.32 21.45 -5.65
N ASN A 128 15.31 22.69 -5.16
CA ASN A 128 16.20 23.76 -5.60
C ASN A 128 17.60 23.47 -5.03
N GLY A 129 18.40 22.66 -5.73
CA GLY A 129 19.66 22.21 -5.16
C GLY A 129 20.35 21.18 -6.04
N THR A 130 21.03 21.68 -7.07
CA THR A 130 22.18 21.06 -7.73
C THR A 130 22.14 19.56 -8.01
N ALA A 131 22.03 19.22 -9.30
CA ALA A 131 22.82 18.13 -9.85
C ALA A 131 24.32 18.43 -9.59
N LYS A 132 24.86 18.02 -8.43
CA LYS A 132 26.28 18.22 -8.10
C LYS A 132 26.93 16.88 -7.75
N GLY A 133 27.65 16.40 -8.76
CA GLY A 133 28.37 15.14 -8.75
C GLY A 133 27.42 13.98 -9.04
N LYS A 134 27.71 13.18 -10.07
CA LYS A 134 27.23 11.80 -10.08
C LYS A 134 27.78 11.16 -8.80
N ALA A 135 27.01 11.17 -7.72
CA ALA A 135 27.33 10.38 -6.55
C ALA A 135 27.52 8.96 -7.08
N HIS A 136 28.77 8.49 -7.04
CA HIS A 136 29.16 7.27 -7.70
C HIS A 136 28.62 6.13 -6.86
N LEU A 137 27.57 5.47 -7.38
CA LEU A 137 27.10 4.21 -6.83
C LEU A 137 27.91 3.10 -7.50
N SER A 138 28.70 2.37 -6.71
CA SER A 138 29.51 1.28 -7.22
C SER A 138 28.65 0.10 -7.67
N ASP A 139 29.14 -0.68 -8.64
CA ASP A 139 28.44 -1.88 -9.11
C ASP A 139 28.33 -2.94 -8.01
N ALA A 140 29.34 -3.05 -7.14
CA ALA A 140 29.31 -3.92 -5.97
C ALA A 140 28.19 -3.52 -5.00
N THR A 141 28.05 -2.22 -4.73
CA THR A 141 26.99 -1.68 -3.88
C THR A 141 25.61 -1.91 -4.49
N ARG A 142 25.46 -1.71 -5.80
CA ARG A 142 24.21 -2.01 -6.53
C ARG A 142 23.85 -3.48 -6.40
N GLN A 143 24.79 -4.38 -6.64
CA GLN A 143 24.55 -5.82 -6.60
C GLN A 143 24.19 -6.29 -5.18
N LYS A 144 24.94 -5.83 -4.17
CA LYS A 144 24.63 -6.10 -2.77
C LYS A 144 23.22 -5.62 -2.40
N PHE A 145 22.84 -4.41 -2.81
CA PHE A 145 21.50 -3.89 -2.53
C PHE A 145 20.40 -4.75 -3.15
N ILE A 146 20.60 -5.22 -4.39
CA ILE A 146 19.65 -6.11 -5.09
C ILE A 146 19.49 -7.42 -4.32
N GLU A 147 20.59 -8.02 -3.86
CA GLU A 147 20.56 -9.27 -3.09
C GLU A 147 19.84 -9.09 -1.75
N ASP A 148 20.19 -8.04 -1.02
CA ASP A 148 19.58 -7.70 0.27
C ASP A 148 18.08 -7.39 0.14
N ASN A 149 17.65 -6.80 -0.97
CA ASN A 149 16.27 -6.37 -1.22
C ASN A 149 15.54 -7.27 -2.23
N SER A 150 15.99 -8.52 -2.37
CA SER A 150 15.46 -9.47 -3.36
C SER A 150 13.95 -9.69 -3.26
N LEU A 151 13.37 -9.66 -2.05
CA LEU A 151 11.92 -9.82 -1.86
C LEU A 151 11.13 -8.62 -2.40
N ASP A 152 11.63 -7.39 -2.20
CA ASP A 152 11.02 -6.19 -2.80
C ASP A 152 11.11 -6.21 -4.33
N TYR A 153 12.20 -6.73 -4.91
CA TYR A 153 12.32 -6.90 -6.36
C TYR A 153 11.33 -7.92 -6.92
N GLU A 154 11.11 -9.01 -6.20
CA GLU A 154 10.07 -9.99 -6.52
C GLU A 154 8.68 -9.34 -6.49
N LEU A 155 8.36 -8.65 -5.40
CA LEU A 155 7.06 -7.98 -5.22
C LEU A 155 6.82 -6.88 -6.27
N PHE A 156 7.85 -6.10 -6.60
CA PHE A 156 7.78 -5.10 -7.65
C PHE A 156 7.49 -5.72 -9.03
N ARG A 157 8.11 -6.86 -9.33
CA ARG A 157 7.81 -7.62 -10.56
C ARG A 157 6.36 -8.09 -10.60
N ASP A 158 5.83 -8.57 -9.47
CA ASP A 158 4.42 -8.96 -9.37
C ASP A 158 3.49 -7.76 -9.65
N ALA A 159 3.78 -6.59 -9.10
CA ALA A 159 3.01 -5.36 -9.37
C ALA A 159 3.04 -4.99 -10.86
N SER A 160 4.21 -5.01 -11.50
CA SER A 160 4.33 -4.76 -12.94
C SER A 160 3.55 -5.78 -13.77
N GLN A 161 3.57 -7.06 -13.40
CA GLN A 161 2.79 -8.09 -14.07
C GLN A 161 1.27 -7.88 -13.93
N ILE A 162 0.79 -7.39 -12.79
CA ILE A 162 -0.63 -7.02 -12.59
C ILE A 162 -1.01 -5.90 -13.57
N VAL A 163 -0.18 -4.87 -13.70
CA VAL A 163 -0.38 -3.75 -14.64
C VAL A 163 -0.43 -4.26 -16.09
N GLU A 164 0.55 -5.06 -16.50
CA GLU A 164 0.61 -5.61 -17.85
C GLU A 164 -0.56 -6.55 -18.17
N ALA A 165 -0.97 -7.38 -17.20
CA ALA A 165 -2.10 -8.29 -17.36
C ALA A 165 -3.40 -7.51 -17.54
N TYR A 166 -3.62 -6.46 -16.76
CA TYR A 166 -4.79 -5.59 -16.90
C TYR A 166 -4.86 -4.95 -18.30
N ALA A 167 -3.72 -4.43 -18.78
CA ALA A 167 -3.64 -3.81 -20.10
C ALA A 167 -3.96 -4.82 -21.22
N LYS A 168 -3.45 -6.06 -21.11
CA LYS A 168 -3.74 -7.15 -22.06
C LYS A 168 -5.20 -7.58 -22.02
N GLU A 169 -5.79 -7.71 -20.83
CA GLU A 169 -7.19 -8.13 -20.66
C GLU A 169 -8.17 -7.07 -21.19
N THR A 170 -7.89 -5.80 -20.94
CA THR A 170 -8.79 -4.70 -21.35
C THR A 170 -8.63 -4.35 -22.83
N GLY A 171 -7.45 -4.60 -23.41
CA GLY A 171 -7.21 -4.42 -24.83
C GLY A 171 -7.32 -2.97 -25.28
N SER A 172 -7.86 -2.77 -26.49
CA SER A 172 -7.82 -1.49 -27.20
C SER A 172 -8.55 -0.36 -26.48
N VAL A 173 -9.60 -0.66 -25.72
CA VAL A 173 -10.35 0.35 -24.96
C VAL A 173 -9.44 1.06 -23.96
N PHE A 174 -8.57 0.31 -23.27
CA PHE A 174 -7.61 0.90 -22.34
C PHE A 174 -6.41 1.50 -23.06
N SER A 175 -5.83 0.82 -24.06
CA SER A 175 -4.63 1.35 -24.73
C SER A 175 -4.90 2.67 -25.44
N ASN A 176 -6.06 2.84 -26.08
CA ASN A 176 -6.44 4.07 -26.75
C ASN A 176 -6.62 5.23 -25.76
N ALA A 177 -7.25 4.95 -24.60
CA ALA A 177 -7.40 5.93 -23.54
C ALA A 177 -6.03 6.33 -22.97
N LEU A 178 -5.18 5.36 -22.65
CA LEU A 178 -3.85 5.61 -22.08
C LEU A 178 -2.93 6.37 -23.05
N GLU A 179 -2.98 6.05 -24.34
CA GLU A 179 -2.24 6.79 -25.36
C GLU A 179 -2.68 8.27 -25.39
N LEU A 180 -3.99 8.53 -25.39
CA LEU A 180 -4.51 9.89 -25.34
C LEU A 180 -4.07 10.63 -24.05
N VAL A 181 -4.15 9.98 -22.89
CA VAL A 181 -3.70 10.57 -21.62
C VAL A 181 -2.23 10.96 -21.69
N ARG A 182 -1.36 10.09 -22.22
CA ARG A 182 0.07 10.35 -22.36
C ARG A 182 0.36 11.50 -23.32
N VAL A 183 -0.38 11.60 -24.43
CA VAL A 183 -0.25 12.73 -25.37
C VAL A 183 -0.62 14.05 -24.69
N ILE A 184 -1.76 14.10 -24.00
CA ILE A 184 -2.20 15.31 -23.29
C ILE A 184 -1.21 15.67 -22.18
N GLN A 185 -0.76 14.69 -21.38
CA GLN A 185 0.22 14.89 -20.33
C GLN A 185 1.54 15.44 -20.90
N SER A 186 2.00 14.92 -22.04
CA SER A 186 3.21 15.41 -22.69
C SER A 186 3.10 16.86 -23.19
N GLU A 187 1.92 17.31 -23.60
CA GLU A 187 1.67 18.73 -23.96
C GLU A 187 1.62 19.62 -22.71
N ILE A 188 1.06 19.11 -21.61
CA ILE A 188 1.06 19.82 -20.32
C ILE A 188 2.48 19.98 -19.79
N ASP A 189 3.32 18.95 -19.91
CA ASP A 189 4.71 18.96 -19.45
C ASP A 189 5.59 19.96 -20.23
N GLN A 190 5.15 20.40 -21.41
CA GLN A 190 5.82 21.46 -22.18
C GLN A 190 5.46 22.88 -21.72
N LEU A 191 4.44 23.04 -20.86
CA LEU A 191 4.09 24.33 -20.29
C LEU A 191 5.16 24.77 -19.28
N ASP A 192 5.49 26.07 -19.31
CA ASP A 192 6.30 26.66 -18.25
C ASP A 192 5.53 26.59 -16.91
N ASN A 193 6.06 25.76 -16.01
CA ASN A 193 5.48 25.46 -14.71
C ASN A 193 6.16 26.33 -13.62
N PRO A 194 5.53 27.44 -13.19
CA PRO A 194 6.11 28.32 -12.18
C PRO A 194 6.14 27.69 -10.78
N HIS A 195 5.48 26.54 -10.60
CA HIS A 195 5.27 25.88 -9.31
C HIS A 195 6.24 24.73 -9.04
N VAL A 196 7.19 24.47 -9.94
CA VAL A 196 8.19 23.39 -9.83
C VAL A 196 8.89 23.37 -8.46
N TYR A 197 9.21 24.56 -7.92
CA TYR A 197 9.92 24.74 -6.65
C TYR A 197 9.01 25.23 -5.51
N SER A 198 7.71 25.31 -5.75
CA SER A 198 6.74 25.82 -4.78
C SER A 198 6.15 24.70 -3.93
N SER A 199 5.77 25.03 -2.70
CA SER A 199 5.03 24.11 -1.85
C SER A 199 3.57 24.06 -2.29
N THR A 200 3.06 22.86 -2.54
CA THR A 200 1.68 22.62 -2.97
C THR A 200 0.62 23.00 -1.94
N VAL A 201 1.01 23.35 -0.71
CA VAL A 201 0.12 23.85 0.35
C VAL A 201 -0.66 25.09 -0.11
N PHE A 202 -0.10 25.89 -1.02
CA PHE A 202 -0.76 27.10 -1.53
C PHE A 202 -1.57 26.87 -2.82
N GLY A 203 -1.65 25.62 -3.31
CA GLY A 203 -2.31 25.28 -4.57
C GLY A 203 -1.60 25.85 -5.80
N PHE A 204 -2.28 25.86 -6.95
CA PHE A 204 -1.78 26.40 -8.21
C PHE A 204 -2.50 27.69 -8.55
N ASP A 205 -1.77 28.65 -9.12
CA ASP A 205 -2.39 29.90 -9.55
C ASP A 205 -3.36 29.66 -10.72
N GLY A 206 -4.43 30.46 -10.76
CA GLY A 206 -5.49 30.29 -11.77
C GLY A 206 -5.03 30.54 -13.21
N SER A 207 -3.95 31.31 -13.43
CA SER A 207 -3.43 31.56 -14.78
C SER A 207 -2.70 30.33 -15.34
N PHE A 208 -1.94 29.62 -14.50
CA PHE A 208 -1.34 28.34 -14.86
C PHE A 208 -2.41 27.29 -15.14
N LEU A 209 -3.40 27.14 -14.25
CA LEU A 209 -4.50 26.20 -14.45
C LEU A 209 -5.30 26.50 -15.73
N SER A 210 -5.49 27.78 -16.08
CA SER A 210 -6.17 28.17 -17.32
C SER A 210 -5.41 27.69 -18.57
N ARG A 211 -4.07 27.78 -18.57
CA ARG A 211 -3.22 27.27 -19.67
C ARG A 211 -3.33 25.75 -19.80
N VAL A 212 -3.31 25.04 -18.67
CA VAL A 212 -3.52 23.58 -18.64
C VAL A 212 -4.89 23.20 -19.21
N HIS A 213 -5.95 23.90 -18.80
CA HIS A 213 -7.29 23.68 -19.32
C HIS A 213 -7.40 23.97 -20.83
N GLU A 214 -6.66 24.97 -21.33
CA GLU A 214 -6.60 25.26 -22.76
C GLU A 214 -5.97 24.11 -23.55
N VAL A 215 -4.89 23.51 -23.03
CA VAL A 215 -4.26 22.32 -23.64
C VAL A 215 -5.26 21.17 -23.70
N ILE A 216 -5.89 20.82 -22.58
CA ILE A 216 -6.84 19.70 -22.50
C ILE A 216 -8.00 19.88 -23.49
N ARG A 217 -8.52 21.10 -23.65
CA ARG A 217 -9.64 21.42 -24.57
C ARG A 217 -9.33 21.22 -26.05
N ARG A 218 -8.06 21.05 -26.43
CA ARG A 218 -7.66 20.78 -27.83
C ARG A 218 -7.92 19.32 -28.23
N PHE A 219 -8.19 18.44 -27.26
CA PHE A 219 -8.33 17.01 -27.47
C PHE A 219 -9.77 16.54 -27.34
N ASP A 220 -10.14 15.54 -28.14
CA ASP A 220 -11.37 14.78 -27.95
C ASP A 220 -11.15 13.75 -26.83
N LEU A 221 -11.87 13.92 -25.72
CA LEU A 221 -11.73 13.07 -24.54
C LEU A 221 -12.55 11.78 -24.60
N ALA A 222 -13.29 11.53 -25.71
CA ALA A 222 -14.13 10.36 -25.87
C ALA A 222 -13.42 9.01 -25.59
N PRO A 223 -12.14 8.79 -25.96
CA PRO A 223 -11.44 7.55 -25.59
C PRO A 223 -11.29 7.35 -24.08
N ILE A 224 -11.00 8.42 -23.33
CA ILE A 224 -10.89 8.37 -21.86
C ILE A 224 -12.26 8.07 -21.26
N ASP A 225 -13.31 8.78 -21.70
CA ASP A 225 -14.68 8.58 -21.20
C ASP A 225 -15.17 7.16 -21.47
N THR A 226 -14.93 6.64 -22.68
CA THR A 226 -15.26 5.25 -23.07
C THR A 226 -14.61 4.24 -22.14
N TYR A 227 -13.33 4.41 -21.83
CA TYR A 227 -12.64 3.54 -20.89
C TYR A 227 -13.22 3.64 -19.48
N LEU A 228 -13.49 4.86 -18.99
CA LEU A 228 -14.03 5.05 -17.63
C LEU A 228 -15.43 4.44 -17.49
N GLU A 229 -16.25 4.47 -18.54
CA GLU A 229 -17.53 3.76 -18.58
C GLU A 229 -17.36 2.24 -18.61
N PHE A 230 -16.45 1.74 -19.46
CA PHE A 230 -16.11 0.32 -19.52
C PHE A 230 -15.63 -0.21 -18.15
N ALA A 231 -14.69 0.49 -17.51
CA ALA A 231 -14.13 0.09 -16.23
C ALA A 231 -15.19 0.07 -15.11
N ARG A 232 -16.08 1.07 -15.08
CA ARG A 232 -17.22 1.11 -14.14
C ARG A 232 -18.16 -0.07 -14.31
N SER A 233 -18.41 -0.52 -15.54
CA SER A 233 -19.26 -1.69 -15.81
C SER A 233 -18.66 -3.02 -15.33
N ARG A 234 -17.35 -3.05 -15.03
CA ARG A 234 -16.59 -4.22 -14.61
C ARG A 234 -16.08 -4.14 -13.17
N GLN A 235 -16.62 -3.23 -12.35
CA GLN A 235 -16.23 -3.12 -10.95
C GLN A 235 -16.38 -4.47 -10.25
N ARG A 236 -15.30 -4.91 -9.60
CA ARG A 236 -15.32 -6.12 -8.78
C ARG A 236 -16.18 -5.87 -7.53
N PRO A 237 -16.84 -6.91 -7.00
CA PRO A 237 -17.46 -6.80 -5.69
C PRO A 237 -16.41 -6.42 -4.64
N PRO A 238 -16.81 -5.72 -3.56
CA PRO A 238 -15.93 -5.41 -2.46
C PRO A 238 -15.30 -6.69 -1.92
N VAL A 239 -14.01 -6.63 -1.61
CA VAL A 239 -13.28 -7.72 -0.96
C VAL A 239 -13.73 -7.75 0.50
N ASP A 240 -13.86 -8.95 1.07
CA ASP A 240 -14.11 -9.09 2.51
C ASP A 240 -12.96 -8.44 3.28
N LEU A 241 -13.28 -7.47 4.13
CA LEU A 241 -12.33 -6.79 5.00
C LEU A 241 -12.72 -7.11 6.44
N PHE A 242 -11.85 -7.78 7.17
CA PHE A 242 -12.15 -8.20 8.52
C PHE A 242 -11.46 -7.30 9.55
N ASP A 243 -12.11 -7.18 10.70
CA ASP A 243 -11.51 -6.62 11.90
C ASP A 243 -11.93 -7.48 13.08
N GLY A 244 -11.12 -7.50 14.12
CA GLY A 244 -11.43 -8.23 15.33
C GLY A 244 -10.28 -8.27 16.30
N PHE A 245 -10.58 -8.78 17.48
CA PHE A 245 -9.65 -8.85 18.59
C PHE A 245 -9.87 -10.14 19.37
N VAL A 246 -8.79 -10.84 19.71
CA VAL A 246 -8.83 -11.94 20.68
C VAL A 246 -8.76 -11.33 22.08
N ASP A 247 -9.87 -11.37 22.81
CA ASP A 247 -9.97 -10.76 24.13
C ASP A 247 -9.18 -11.57 25.16
N THR A 248 -9.49 -12.86 25.27
CA THR A 248 -8.90 -13.75 26.28
C THR A 248 -8.87 -15.21 25.83
N VAL A 249 -7.95 -15.98 26.42
CA VAL A 249 -7.93 -17.43 26.37
C VAL A 249 -7.96 -17.95 27.80
N ARG A 250 -9.07 -18.59 28.20
CA ARG A 250 -9.25 -19.08 29.57
C ARG A 250 -10.10 -20.34 29.60
N ASP A 251 -9.76 -21.26 30.50
CA ASP A 251 -10.54 -22.48 30.77
C ASP A 251 -10.81 -23.33 29.50
N GLY A 252 -9.84 -23.37 28.59
CA GLY A 252 -9.94 -24.11 27.34
C GLY A 252 -10.84 -23.44 26.28
N VAL A 253 -11.13 -22.15 26.39
CA VAL A 253 -11.95 -21.41 25.41
C VAL A 253 -11.22 -20.13 24.99
N VAL A 254 -11.24 -19.85 23.68
CA VAL A 254 -10.79 -18.59 23.09
C VAL A 254 -12.01 -17.71 22.87
N CYS A 255 -12.00 -16.51 23.45
CA CYS A 255 -13.07 -15.54 23.30
C CYS A 255 -12.57 -14.27 22.64
N GLY A 256 -13.43 -13.66 21.83
CA GLY A 256 -13.11 -12.41 21.17
C GLY A 256 -14.28 -11.87 20.37
N TRP A 257 -13.96 -11.02 19.41
CA TRP A 257 -14.91 -10.60 18.39
C TRP A 257 -14.22 -10.52 17.02
N ALA A 258 -15.00 -10.75 15.97
CA ALA A 258 -14.61 -10.62 14.58
C ALA A 258 -15.81 -10.15 13.74
N VAL A 259 -15.58 -9.19 12.86
CA VAL A 259 -16.60 -8.61 11.98
C VAL A 259 -16.05 -8.48 10.57
N ASN A 260 -16.90 -8.79 9.58
CA ASN A 260 -16.63 -8.43 8.20
C ASN A 260 -17.17 -7.01 7.97
N LEU A 261 -16.28 -6.03 7.77
CA LEU A 261 -16.63 -4.64 7.51
C LEU A 261 -17.31 -4.45 6.15
N SER A 262 -17.03 -5.31 5.17
CA SER A 262 -17.64 -5.29 3.85
C SER A 262 -19.05 -5.90 3.85
N GLU A 263 -19.26 -6.95 4.65
CA GLU A 263 -20.56 -7.60 4.86
C GLU A 263 -20.90 -7.78 6.36
N PRO A 264 -21.29 -6.71 7.10
CA PRO A 264 -21.45 -6.75 8.56
C PRO A 264 -22.48 -7.75 9.11
N GLN A 265 -23.39 -8.23 8.25
CA GLN A 265 -24.40 -9.21 8.60
C GLN A 265 -23.90 -10.65 8.49
N ARG A 266 -22.77 -10.88 7.82
CA ARG A 266 -22.19 -12.20 7.61
C ARG A 266 -21.31 -12.57 8.80
N GLN A 267 -21.51 -13.78 9.32
CA GLN A 267 -20.66 -14.34 10.36
C GLN A 267 -19.25 -14.58 9.82
N VAL A 268 -18.25 -14.29 10.64
CA VAL A 268 -16.84 -14.50 10.30
C VAL A 268 -16.43 -15.89 10.74
N PRO A 269 -16.07 -16.79 9.81
CA PRO A 269 -15.52 -18.10 10.17
C PRO A 269 -14.09 -17.93 10.70
N LEU A 270 -13.77 -18.65 11.77
CA LEU A 270 -12.55 -18.55 12.53
C LEU A 270 -11.93 -19.93 12.72
N GLU A 271 -10.60 -19.97 12.66
CA GLU A 271 -9.81 -21.19 12.84
C GLU A 271 -8.76 -20.96 13.94
N VAL A 272 -8.60 -21.95 14.80
CA VAL A 272 -7.48 -22.03 15.72
C VAL A 272 -6.44 -22.96 15.13
N ARG A 273 -5.22 -22.49 14.93
CA ARG A 273 -4.14 -23.24 14.26
C ARG A 273 -2.92 -23.43 15.13
N VAL A 274 -2.29 -24.60 15.02
CA VAL A 274 -0.95 -24.90 15.52
C VAL A 274 -0.07 -25.19 14.31
N GLY A 275 0.83 -24.28 13.97
CA GLY A 275 1.53 -24.31 12.68
C GLY A 275 0.52 -24.22 11.53
N THR A 276 0.51 -25.22 10.65
CA THR A 276 -0.43 -25.30 9.52
C THR A 276 -1.72 -26.06 9.84
N GLN A 277 -1.76 -26.77 10.96
CA GLN A 277 -2.88 -27.64 11.33
C GLN A 277 -4.00 -26.85 12.00
N ILE A 278 -5.23 -27.00 11.52
CA ILE A 278 -6.44 -26.50 12.19
C ILE A 278 -6.79 -27.47 13.32
N VAL A 279 -6.90 -26.95 14.55
CA VAL A 279 -7.17 -27.73 15.76
C VAL A 279 -8.54 -27.43 16.37
N ALA A 280 -9.12 -26.28 16.06
CA ALA A 280 -10.51 -25.94 16.36
C ALA A 280 -11.05 -24.94 15.32
N THR A 281 -12.38 -24.86 15.21
CA THR A 281 -13.07 -23.90 14.33
C THR A 281 -14.26 -23.30 15.09
N GLY A 282 -14.66 -22.10 14.69
CA GLY A 282 -15.86 -21.44 15.18
C GLY A 282 -16.28 -20.30 14.27
N CYS A 283 -17.33 -19.59 14.64
CA CYS A 283 -17.80 -18.42 13.89
C CYS A 283 -18.13 -17.28 14.87
N SER A 284 -18.04 -16.05 14.38
CA SER A 284 -18.70 -14.93 15.08
C SER A 284 -20.22 -15.03 14.99
N GLY A 285 -20.92 -14.31 15.87
CA GLY A 285 -22.38 -14.30 15.91
C GLY A 285 -22.96 -14.07 17.30
N GLU A 286 -22.13 -14.05 18.34
CA GLU A 286 -22.55 -13.73 19.70
C GLU A 286 -22.71 -12.21 19.88
N PRO A 287 -23.66 -11.77 20.74
CA PRO A 287 -23.92 -10.36 20.95
C PRO A 287 -22.74 -9.65 21.63
N ARG A 288 -22.28 -8.54 21.04
CA ARG A 288 -21.23 -7.65 21.56
C ARG A 288 -21.69 -6.19 21.54
N PRO A 289 -22.57 -5.79 22.48
CA PRO A 289 -23.10 -4.42 22.52
C PRO A 289 -22.00 -3.38 22.79
N ASP A 290 -20.91 -3.76 23.46
CA ASP A 290 -19.72 -2.96 23.66
C ASP A 290 -19.00 -2.64 22.33
N VAL A 291 -18.85 -3.64 21.45
CA VAL A 291 -18.23 -3.50 20.12
C VAL A 291 -19.12 -2.64 19.22
N ALA A 292 -20.44 -2.87 19.23
CA ALA A 292 -21.39 -2.00 18.52
C ALA A 292 -21.35 -0.55 19.03
N SER A 293 -21.29 -0.34 20.35
CA SER A 293 -21.18 0.99 20.96
C SER A 293 -19.86 1.69 20.62
N ALA A 294 -18.81 0.92 20.34
CA ALA A 294 -17.55 1.45 19.82
C ALA A 294 -17.67 1.89 18.34
N GLY A 295 -18.80 1.68 17.66
CA GLY A 295 -19.06 2.15 16.30
C GLY A 295 -18.74 1.12 15.21
N TYR A 296 -18.68 -0.16 15.56
CA TYR A 296 -18.62 -1.25 14.58
C TYR A 296 -20.00 -1.55 13.98
N PRO A 297 -20.07 -2.00 12.71
CA PRO A 297 -21.32 -2.11 11.98
C PRO A 297 -22.19 -3.32 12.36
N SER A 298 -21.69 -4.22 13.22
CA SER A 298 -22.41 -5.42 13.67
C SER A 298 -22.50 -5.50 15.19
N ALA A 299 -23.70 -5.80 15.69
CA ALA A 299 -23.94 -6.11 17.11
C ALA A 299 -23.71 -7.59 17.45
N TYR A 300 -23.47 -8.44 16.45
CA TYR A 300 -23.30 -9.88 16.58
C TYR A 300 -21.90 -10.29 16.09
N SER A 301 -20.88 -9.69 16.68
CA SER A 301 -19.47 -9.90 16.30
C SER A 301 -18.71 -10.81 17.26
N GLY A 302 -19.30 -11.22 18.38
CA GLY A 302 -18.62 -12.06 19.38
C GLY A 302 -18.40 -13.49 18.90
N PHE A 303 -17.33 -14.12 19.37
CA PHE A 303 -17.07 -15.54 19.18
C PHE A 303 -16.55 -16.18 20.47
N SER A 304 -16.81 -17.48 20.60
CA SER A 304 -16.32 -18.34 21.66
C SER A 304 -15.96 -19.71 21.06
N ILE A 305 -14.68 -20.06 21.05
CA ILE A 305 -14.18 -21.28 20.39
C ILE A 305 -13.60 -22.23 21.45
N PRO A 306 -14.23 -23.39 21.70
CA PRO A 306 -13.68 -24.39 22.61
C PRO A 306 -12.41 -25.02 22.01
N LEU A 307 -11.38 -25.13 22.83
CA LEU A 307 -10.10 -25.73 22.51
C LEU A 307 -10.08 -27.21 22.95
N PRO A 308 -9.35 -28.07 22.23
CA PRO A 308 -9.04 -29.41 22.70
C PRO A 308 -8.25 -29.38 24.02
N ASN A 309 -8.50 -30.33 24.92
CA ASN A 309 -7.87 -30.41 26.25
C ASN A 309 -6.33 -30.46 26.20
N ASP A 310 -5.75 -30.99 25.12
CA ASP A 310 -4.30 -31.17 24.94
C ASP A 310 -3.74 -30.30 23.80
N ILE A 311 -4.32 -29.12 23.56
CA ILE A 311 -3.81 -28.22 22.53
C ILE A 311 -2.35 -27.83 22.85
N PRO A 312 -1.42 -27.99 21.89
CA PRO A 312 -0.04 -27.53 22.06
C PRO A 312 0.04 -26.05 22.42
N GLU A 313 1.04 -25.67 23.22
CA GLU A 313 1.36 -24.25 23.46
C GLU A 313 1.69 -23.55 22.13
N GLY A 314 1.20 -22.31 22.00
CA GLY A 314 1.54 -21.44 20.88
C GLY A 314 0.68 -21.59 19.64
N PHE A 315 -0.63 -21.71 19.84
CA PHE A 315 -1.62 -21.62 18.78
C PHE A 315 -1.90 -20.15 18.38
N ARG A 316 -2.51 -19.97 17.21
CA ARG A 316 -2.98 -18.67 16.69
C ARG A 316 -4.45 -18.75 16.28
N VAL A 317 -5.12 -17.60 16.32
CA VAL A 317 -6.49 -17.45 15.84
C VAL A 317 -6.44 -16.74 14.48
N THR A 318 -7.00 -17.36 13.46
CA THR A 318 -7.02 -16.81 12.09
C THR A 318 -8.45 -16.75 11.57
N ILE A 319 -8.72 -15.86 10.63
CA ILE A 319 -9.95 -15.91 9.84
C ILE A 319 -9.81 -17.08 8.86
N ALA A 320 -10.86 -17.90 8.73
CA ALA A 320 -10.83 -19.04 7.83
C ALA A 320 -10.64 -18.57 6.38
N ASP A 321 -9.81 -19.30 5.61
CA ASP A 321 -9.51 -19.01 4.20
C ASP A 321 -9.01 -17.57 3.93
N SER A 322 -8.44 -16.90 4.93
CA SER A 322 -7.92 -15.54 4.81
C SER A 322 -6.49 -15.41 5.36
N THR A 323 -5.72 -14.48 4.79
CA THR A 323 -4.42 -14.06 5.34
C THR A 323 -4.54 -13.00 6.42
N GLU A 324 -5.73 -12.43 6.61
CA GLU A 324 -5.97 -11.45 7.66
C GLU A 324 -5.90 -12.10 9.04
N SER A 325 -5.27 -11.39 9.97
CA SER A 325 -5.14 -11.81 11.36
C SER A 325 -5.92 -10.84 12.25
N LEU A 326 -6.59 -11.39 13.27
CA LEU A 326 -7.20 -10.55 14.29
C LEU A 326 -6.12 -9.85 15.12
N HIS A 327 -6.46 -8.71 15.70
CA HIS A 327 -5.61 -8.08 16.69
C HIS A 327 -5.47 -8.97 17.94
N ASN A 328 -4.31 -8.92 18.59
CA ASN A 328 -3.98 -9.77 19.74
C ASN A 328 -4.11 -11.28 19.46
N ALA A 329 -4.07 -11.70 18.19
CA ALA A 329 -4.07 -13.10 17.78
C ALA A 329 -2.65 -13.69 17.67
N GLY A 330 -1.73 -13.17 18.49
CA GLY A 330 -0.37 -13.68 18.60
C GLY A 330 -0.33 -15.12 19.12
N THR A 331 0.84 -15.54 19.57
CA THR A 331 1.05 -16.90 20.05
C THR A 331 0.49 -17.01 21.46
N TRP A 332 -0.61 -17.75 21.66
CA TRP A 332 -1.25 -17.89 22.97
C TRP A 332 -0.75 -19.13 23.72
N ARG A 333 -0.57 -18.98 25.04
CA ARG A 333 -0.49 -20.07 26.02
C ARG A 333 -1.66 -19.93 26.99
N GLN A 334 -2.12 -21.01 27.61
CA GLN A 334 -3.25 -20.92 28.54
C GLN A 334 -3.00 -19.84 29.61
N GLY A 335 -3.84 -18.79 29.61
CA GLY A 335 -3.79 -17.68 30.55
C GLY A 335 -2.80 -16.54 30.23
N TRP A 336 -1.97 -16.63 29.18
CA TRP A 336 -0.99 -15.58 28.86
C TRP A 336 -0.81 -15.39 27.34
N HIS A 337 -0.87 -14.12 26.88
CA HIS A 337 -0.41 -13.73 25.54
C HIS A 337 1.12 -13.71 25.55
N CYS A 338 1.77 -14.50 24.69
CA CYS A 338 3.22 -14.41 24.52
C CYS A 338 3.51 -13.37 23.41
N GLU A 339 3.92 -12.16 23.82
CA GLU A 339 4.56 -11.21 22.91
C GLU A 339 5.89 -11.73 22.38
#